data_AF-A0A2K4X8W7-F1
#
_entry.id   AF-A0A2K4X8W7-F1
#
_cell.length_a   1.000
_cell.length_b   1.000
_cell.length_c   1.000
_cell.angle_alpha   90.00
_cell.angle_beta   90.00
_cell.angle_gamma   90.00
#
_symmetry.space_group_name_H-M   'P 1'
#
loop_
_entity.id
_entity.type
_entity.pdbx_description
1 polymer ?
#
loop_
_entity_poly.entity_id
_entity_poly.type
_entity_poly.pdbx_seq_one_letter_code
_entity_poly.pdbx_strand_id
1 'polypeptide(L)'
;MKTFKCNCKDNLTIFFESSHCLACGRTLGIDDNFNLVEPYEFNEETGLYFKAEQPDVPYQKCDNNAHFGACNGMVNLNTFDPPVDKDETLCFACRFNETVPDLTIDKHIPLWRNMETAKRRALYTLKALCVPLNNLNQDPVNGLSFDFITDRNVNDHFVTKLAGHEDVFTGHNCGHITINLAEADDIARSHTKHAMGERYRTLLGHFRHELGHYYFDQLIANSPEKHALCKQYFGDDALDYQEALDIHYKNGAPANWHENFISEYATMHPFEDWAETWAHYMHIIDTLETAKNFSITGSITGSEYEIDEADELRLPQNSHYFYGQTSITSILDSWMEFSIILNSLNRSMGLADAYPFVLTQAVRTKLEFIHHAIHNRLNLMPKLVNTHTD
;
A
#
# COMPACT_ATOMS: atom_id res chain seq x y z
N MET A 1 -7.27 0.91 7.06
CA MET A 1 -7.30 2.36 7.29
C MET A 1 -8.20 2.69 8.46
N LYS A 2 -7.58 3.14 9.56
CA LYS A 2 -8.27 3.61 10.75
C LYS A 2 -9.04 4.90 10.50
N THR A 3 -10.04 5.15 11.33
CA THR A 3 -10.62 6.49 11.48
C THR A 3 -10.10 7.13 12.76
N PHE A 4 -10.15 8.46 12.80
CA PHE A 4 -9.77 9.25 13.97
C PHE A 4 -10.95 10.13 14.39
N LYS A 5 -10.79 10.92 15.46
CA LYS A 5 -11.82 11.83 15.95
C LYS A 5 -11.25 13.23 16.12
N CYS A 6 -12.01 14.22 15.67
CA CYS A 6 -11.71 15.60 16.03
C CYS A 6 -12.04 15.83 17.51
N ASN A 7 -11.23 16.61 18.22
CA ASN A 7 -11.48 16.99 19.62
C ASN A 7 -12.47 18.17 19.78
N CYS A 8 -13.30 18.42 18.77
CA CYS A 8 -14.34 19.45 18.85
C CYS A 8 -15.58 18.89 19.58
N LYS A 9 -16.54 19.77 19.93
CA LYS A 9 -17.74 19.38 20.67
C LYS A 9 -18.51 18.23 20.01
N ASP A 10 -18.58 18.23 18.68
CA ASP A 10 -19.31 17.22 17.90
C ASP A 10 -18.55 15.89 17.73
N ASN A 11 -17.29 15.82 18.16
CA ASN A 11 -16.43 14.63 18.06
C ASN A 11 -16.48 13.94 16.68
N LEU A 12 -16.47 14.74 15.62
CA LEU A 12 -16.65 14.27 14.25
C LEU A 12 -15.63 13.20 13.89
N THR A 13 -16.09 12.13 13.24
CA THR A 13 -15.20 11.11 12.68
C THR A 13 -14.43 11.70 11.51
N ILE A 14 -13.11 11.59 11.55
CA ILE A 14 -12.19 12.11 10.54
C ILE A 14 -11.39 10.95 9.93
N PHE A 15 -10.99 11.11 8.67
CA PHE A 15 -10.33 10.07 7.87
C PHE A 15 -8.87 10.41 7.62
N PHE A 16 -8.10 9.43 7.15
CA PHE A 16 -6.66 9.57 6.91
C PHE A 16 -6.30 10.75 5.99
N GLU A 17 -7.15 11.06 5.00
CA GLU A 17 -6.96 12.14 4.03
C GLU A 17 -7.64 13.46 4.45
N SER A 18 -8.30 13.50 5.61
CA SER A 18 -8.99 14.70 6.06
C SER A 18 -8.00 15.84 6.32
N SER A 19 -8.27 17.00 5.72
CA SER A 19 -7.46 18.23 5.85
C SER A 19 -8.17 19.33 6.65
N HIS A 20 -9.47 19.20 6.89
CA HIS A 20 -10.27 20.14 7.67
C HIS A 20 -11.42 19.40 8.38
N CYS A 21 -11.78 19.83 9.58
CA CYS A 21 -12.97 19.33 10.27
C CYS A 21 -14.21 20.04 9.73
N LEU A 22 -15.19 19.29 9.21
CA LEU A 22 -16.42 19.86 8.67
C LEU A 22 -17.34 20.50 9.73
N ALA A 23 -17.14 20.16 11.01
CA ALA A 23 -17.94 20.70 12.11
C ALA A 23 -17.34 22.01 12.68
N CYS A 24 -16.03 22.06 12.94
CA CYS A 24 -15.40 23.21 13.59
C CYS A 24 -14.45 24.01 12.69
N GLY A 25 -14.20 23.59 11.46
CA GLY A 25 -13.33 24.29 10.49
C GLY A 25 -11.83 24.20 10.78
N ARG A 26 -11.40 23.56 11.87
CA ARG A 26 -9.97 23.41 12.20
C ARG A 26 -9.22 22.68 11.10
N THR A 27 -7.96 23.08 10.89
CA THR A 27 -7.03 22.34 10.02
C THR A 27 -6.78 20.97 10.64
N LEU A 28 -6.85 19.93 9.83
CA LEU A 28 -6.50 18.57 10.21
C LEU A 28 -5.24 18.15 9.46
N GLY A 29 -4.40 17.37 10.11
CA GLY A 29 -3.23 16.83 9.45
C GLY A 29 -2.56 15.72 10.24
N ILE A 30 -1.58 15.10 9.62
CA ILE A 30 -0.78 14.02 10.18
C ILE A 30 0.68 14.46 10.23
N ASP A 31 1.30 14.28 11.38
CA ASP A 31 2.69 14.66 11.62
C ASP A 31 3.68 13.59 11.15
N ASP A 32 4.97 13.82 11.42
CA ASP A 32 6.04 12.89 11.06
C ASP A 32 6.02 11.57 11.86
N ASN A 33 5.30 11.49 12.99
CA ASN A 33 5.03 10.21 13.65
C ASN A 33 4.10 9.34 12.80
N PHE A 34 3.34 9.94 11.89
CA PHE A 34 2.59 9.28 10.83
C PHE A 34 1.64 8.18 11.34
N ASN A 35 1.01 8.43 12.49
CA ASN A 35 0.11 7.49 13.17
C ASN A 35 -1.31 8.05 13.33
N LEU A 36 -1.45 9.37 13.57
CA LEU A 36 -2.74 10.00 13.89
C LEU A 36 -3.01 11.20 12.98
N VAL A 37 -4.26 11.33 12.54
CA VAL A 37 -4.76 12.61 11.99
C VAL A 37 -5.38 13.39 13.14
N GLU A 38 -4.89 14.61 13.34
CA GLU A 38 -5.21 15.45 14.49
C GLU A 38 -5.57 16.88 14.07
N PRO A 39 -6.35 17.61 14.88
CA PRO A 39 -6.62 19.02 14.66
C PRO A 39 -5.49 19.93 15.12
N TYR A 40 -5.22 20.95 14.31
CA TYR A 40 -4.23 22.00 14.55
C TYR A 40 -4.90 23.38 14.59
N GLU A 41 -4.47 24.18 15.56
CA GLU A 41 -4.87 25.59 15.69
C GLU A 41 -3.81 26.47 15.05
N PHE A 42 -4.25 27.39 14.18
CA PHE A 42 -3.38 28.34 13.50
C PHE A 42 -3.18 29.57 14.39
N ASN A 43 -1.93 29.98 14.59
CA ASN A 43 -1.58 31.19 15.30
C ASN A 43 -1.20 32.27 14.27
N GLU A 44 -2.01 33.33 14.17
CA GLU A 44 -1.81 34.40 13.18
C GLU A 44 -0.54 35.22 13.40
N GLU A 45 -0.06 35.36 14.64
CA GLU A 45 1.12 36.16 14.96
C GLU A 45 2.41 35.47 14.50
N THR A 46 2.48 34.15 14.64
CA THR A 46 3.66 33.34 14.31
C THR A 46 3.57 32.72 12.91
N GLY A 47 2.36 32.58 12.35
CA GLY A 47 2.12 31.84 11.11
C GLY A 47 2.25 30.32 11.28
N LEU A 48 2.28 29.82 12.52
CA LEU A 48 2.52 28.41 12.85
C LEU A 48 1.25 27.71 13.36
N TYR A 49 1.31 26.38 13.36
CA TYR A 49 0.24 25.50 13.78
C TYR A 49 0.60 24.78 15.08
N PHE A 50 -0.37 24.59 15.96
CA PHE A 50 -0.16 23.96 17.27
C PHE A 50 -1.24 22.92 17.56
N LYS A 51 -0.86 21.84 18.24
CA LYS A 51 -1.81 20.86 18.76
C LYS A 51 -2.30 21.31 20.14
N ALA A 52 -3.58 21.05 20.46
CA ALA A 52 -4.14 21.41 21.76
C ALA A 52 -3.42 20.72 22.94
N GLU A 53 -2.96 19.48 22.76
CA GLU A 53 -2.24 18.71 23.79
C GLU A 53 -0.74 19.07 23.87
N GLN A 54 -0.21 19.78 22.87
CA GLN A 54 1.20 20.17 22.77
C GLN A 54 1.32 21.63 22.29
N PRO A 55 0.89 22.60 23.11
CA PRO A 55 0.80 24.01 22.70
C PRO A 55 2.16 24.67 22.44
N ASP A 56 3.25 24.09 22.95
CA ASP A 56 4.61 24.62 22.80
C ASP A 56 5.38 24.02 21.61
N VAL A 57 4.78 23.07 20.89
CA VAL A 57 5.44 22.42 19.74
C VAL A 57 4.95 23.08 18.45
N PRO A 58 5.81 23.83 17.74
CA PRO A 58 5.45 24.47 16.49
C PRO A 58 5.41 23.48 15.33
N TYR A 59 4.34 23.57 14.56
CA TYR A 59 4.18 22.84 13.31
C TYR A 59 3.99 23.80 12.13
N GLN A 60 4.43 23.36 10.95
CA GLN A 60 4.12 24.00 9.67
C GLN A 60 3.38 22.99 8.78
N LYS A 61 2.54 23.46 7.85
CA LYS A 61 2.06 22.59 6.77
C LYS A 61 3.25 22.16 5.92
N CYS A 62 3.25 20.91 5.48
CA CYS A 62 4.12 20.49 4.38
C CYS A 62 3.96 21.44 3.20
N ASP A 63 5.03 21.81 2.50
CA ASP A 63 4.92 22.75 1.37
C ASP A 63 3.99 22.21 0.27
N ASN A 64 4.02 20.90 0.02
CA ASN A 64 3.11 20.22 -0.90
C ASN A 64 1.64 20.27 -0.44
N ASN A 65 1.38 20.37 0.86
CA ASN A 65 0.06 20.62 1.43
C ASN A 65 -0.32 22.10 1.26
N ALA A 66 0.55 23.02 1.69
CA ALA A 66 0.30 24.45 1.71
C ALA A 66 0.04 25.03 0.31
N HIS A 67 0.84 24.64 -0.67
CA HIS A 67 0.79 25.21 -2.03
C HIS A 67 -0.18 24.46 -2.95
N PHE A 68 -0.26 23.14 -2.82
CA PHE A 68 -0.97 22.30 -3.79
C PHE A 68 -2.06 21.42 -3.19
N GLY A 69 -2.23 21.36 -1.88
CA GLY A 69 -3.14 20.42 -1.22
C GLY A 69 -2.87 18.97 -1.65
N ALA A 70 -1.63 18.63 -2.00
CA ALA A 70 -1.23 17.31 -2.48
C ALA A 70 -1.24 16.27 -1.36
N CYS A 71 -1.10 16.72 -0.13
CA CYS A 71 -1.16 15.90 1.07
C CYS A 71 -1.74 16.69 2.26
N ASN A 72 -1.97 16.04 3.39
CA ASN A 72 -2.37 16.67 4.66
C ASN A 72 -1.25 16.60 5.72
N GLY A 73 0.01 16.58 5.29
CA GLY A 73 1.17 16.50 6.18
C GLY A 73 1.41 17.79 6.98
N MET A 74 1.80 17.62 8.24
CA MET A 74 2.27 18.67 9.14
C MET A 74 3.70 18.34 9.59
N VAL A 75 4.60 19.32 9.59
CA VAL A 75 6.01 19.16 9.91
C VAL A 75 6.27 19.73 11.28
N ASN A 76 6.83 18.92 12.19
CA ASN A 76 7.25 19.38 13.51
C ASN A 76 8.59 20.12 13.38
N LEU A 77 8.59 21.43 13.61
CA LEU A 77 9.78 22.26 13.39
C LEU A 77 10.88 22.04 14.45
N ASN A 78 10.58 21.42 15.59
CA ASN A 78 11.59 21.10 16.59
C ASN A 78 12.45 19.88 16.20
N THR A 79 11.93 19.01 15.35
CA THR A 79 12.60 17.76 14.92
C THR A 79 12.88 17.70 13.43
N PHE A 80 12.44 18.71 12.68
CA PHE A 80 12.67 18.79 11.25
C PHE A 80 14.14 19.09 10.97
N ASP A 81 14.76 18.21 10.19
CA ASP A 81 16.11 18.40 9.67
C ASP A 81 15.98 18.69 8.17
N PRO A 82 16.20 19.95 7.72
CA PRO A 82 16.06 20.31 6.33
C PRO A 82 17.14 19.63 5.48
N PRO A 83 16.83 19.18 4.25
CA PRO A 83 17.84 18.66 3.34
C PRO A 83 18.89 19.75 3.04
N VAL A 84 20.16 19.36 2.95
CA VAL A 84 21.22 20.25 2.49
C VAL A 84 20.88 20.70 1.07
N ASP A 85 20.91 22.01 0.82
CA ASP A 85 20.65 22.65 -0.48
C ASP A 85 19.19 22.61 -1.00
N LYS A 86 18.20 22.26 -0.17
CA LYS A 86 16.77 22.42 -0.52
C LYS A 86 16.04 23.32 0.48
N ASP A 87 15.45 24.39 -0.02
CA ASP A 87 14.57 25.28 0.74
C ASP A 87 13.12 24.74 0.70
N GLU A 88 12.92 23.56 1.29
CA GLU A 88 11.62 22.89 1.35
C GLU A 88 11.33 22.30 2.74
N THR A 89 10.09 22.44 3.19
CA THR A 89 9.57 21.88 4.42
C THR A 89 8.60 20.74 4.10
N LEU A 90 9.15 19.53 3.91
CA LEU A 90 8.36 18.35 3.54
C LEU A 90 8.02 17.46 4.74
N CYS A 91 6.80 16.92 4.78
CA CYS A 91 6.41 15.90 5.76
C CYS A 91 7.00 14.53 5.44
N PHE A 92 7.02 13.62 6.43
CA PHE A 92 7.46 12.23 6.31
C PHE A 92 7.22 11.58 4.94
N ALA A 93 5.97 11.49 4.48
CA ALA A 93 5.64 10.82 3.22
C ALA A 93 6.10 11.55 1.95
N CYS A 94 6.17 12.89 1.97
CA CYS A 94 6.59 13.67 0.81
C CYS A 94 8.11 13.62 0.61
N ARG A 95 8.90 13.36 1.67
CA ARG A 95 10.36 13.17 1.58
C ARG A 95 10.78 11.90 0.82
N PHE A 96 9.82 11.02 0.49
CA PHE A 96 10.08 9.87 -0.37
C PHE A 96 9.92 10.20 -1.86
N ASN A 97 9.50 11.42 -2.24
CA ASN A 97 9.51 11.79 -3.65
C ASN A 97 10.89 12.29 -4.04
N GLU A 98 11.43 11.72 -5.11
CA GLU A 98 12.56 12.30 -5.81
C GLU A 98 12.02 13.27 -6.88
N THR A 99 11.08 12.80 -7.72
CA THR A 99 10.40 13.62 -8.73
C THR A 99 8.89 13.64 -8.53
N VAL A 100 8.32 14.85 -8.53
CA VAL A 100 6.87 15.07 -8.70
C VAL A 100 6.57 15.54 -10.12
N PRO A 101 5.32 15.41 -10.62
CA PRO A 101 5.00 15.81 -11.98
C PRO A 101 5.21 17.31 -12.21
N ASP A 102 5.32 17.74 -13.47
CA ASP A 102 5.39 19.17 -13.82
C ASP A 102 4.13 19.90 -13.33
N LEU A 103 4.29 20.70 -12.26
CA LEU A 103 3.21 21.43 -11.60
C LEU A 103 2.82 22.73 -12.33
N THR A 104 3.52 23.09 -13.42
CA THR A 104 3.07 24.18 -14.31
C THR A 104 1.88 23.76 -15.17
N ILE A 105 1.58 22.45 -15.22
CA ILE A 105 0.42 21.88 -15.90
C ILE A 105 -0.65 21.58 -14.85
N ASP A 106 -1.67 22.43 -14.76
CA ASP A 106 -2.73 22.35 -13.74
C ASP A 106 -3.40 20.97 -13.62
N LYS A 107 -3.53 20.25 -14.75
CA LYS A 107 -4.12 18.90 -14.79
C LYS A 107 -3.27 17.83 -14.12
N HIS A 108 -1.98 18.05 -13.90
CA HIS A 108 -1.12 17.12 -13.16
C HIS A 108 -1.41 17.13 -11.66
N ILE A 109 -1.80 18.27 -11.09
CA ILE A 109 -2.03 18.43 -9.65
C ILE A 109 -3.06 17.44 -9.07
N PRO A 110 -4.27 17.25 -9.65
CA PRO A 110 -5.22 16.26 -9.14
C PRO A 110 -4.71 14.81 -9.28
N LEU A 111 -3.96 14.49 -10.34
CA LEU A 111 -3.37 13.16 -10.51
C LEU A 111 -2.27 12.90 -9.48
N TRP A 112 -1.45 13.91 -9.20
CA TRP A 112 -0.45 13.85 -8.14
C TRP A 112 -1.08 13.70 -6.76
N ARG A 113 -2.20 14.38 -6.46
CA ARG A 113 -2.98 14.15 -5.22
C ARG A 113 -3.43 12.69 -5.07
N ASN A 114 -3.85 12.06 -6.16
CA ASN A 114 -4.21 10.64 -6.16
C ASN A 114 -2.98 9.75 -5.89
N MET A 115 -1.83 10.06 -6.51
CA MET A 115 -0.54 9.39 -6.26
C MET A 115 -0.13 9.49 -4.79
N GLU A 116 -0.13 10.70 -4.23
CA GLU A 116 0.19 10.93 -2.82
C GLU A 116 -0.76 10.18 -1.90
N THR A 117 -2.06 10.15 -2.20
CA THR A 117 -3.04 9.40 -1.40
C THR A 117 -2.72 7.91 -1.38
N ALA A 118 -2.44 7.31 -2.54
CA ALA A 118 -2.08 5.91 -2.64
C ALA A 118 -0.74 5.61 -1.93
N LYS A 119 0.31 6.37 -2.23
CA LYS A 119 1.62 6.24 -1.57
C LYS A 119 1.51 6.34 -0.06
N ARG A 120 0.81 7.36 0.46
CA ARG A 120 0.68 7.60 1.91
C ARG A 120 -0.03 6.46 2.61
N ARG A 121 -1.06 5.85 2.00
CA ARG A 121 -1.70 4.65 2.53
C ARG A 121 -0.73 3.47 2.63
N ALA A 122 0.04 3.23 1.57
CA ALA A 122 1.05 2.17 1.59
C ALA A 122 2.12 2.42 2.67
N LEU A 123 2.68 3.64 2.74
CA LEU A 123 3.66 4.01 3.76
C LEU A 123 3.13 3.90 5.19
N TYR A 124 1.84 4.19 5.41
CA TYR A 124 1.20 4.06 6.72
C TYR A 124 1.21 2.60 7.19
N THR A 125 0.86 1.68 6.29
CA THR A 125 0.92 0.24 6.54
C THR A 125 2.34 -0.24 6.78
N LEU A 126 3.31 0.17 5.97
CA LEU A 126 4.71 -0.22 6.14
C LEU A 126 5.27 0.25 7.48
N LYS A 127 4.94 1.47 7.91
CA LYS A 127 5.32 1.98 9.22
C LYS A 127 4.71 1.15 10.35
N ALA A 128 3.46 0.72 10.21
CA ALA A 128 2.78 -0.14 11.19
C ALA A 128 3.36 -1.57 11.23
N LEU A 129 3.84 -2.10 10.11
CA LEU A 129 4.51 -3.40 10.00
C LEU A 129 5.94 -3.38 10.57
N CYS A 130 6.49 -2.19 10.87
CA CYS A 130 7.85 -2.00 11.39
C CYS A 130 8.95 -2.58 10.50
N VAL A 131 8.74 -2.60 9.19
CA VAL A 131 9.79 -2.94 8.21
C VAL A 131 10.74 -1.75 7.98
N PRO A 132 11.99 -1.97 7.51
CA PRO A 132 12.90 -0.87 7.18
C PRO A 132 12.25 0.12 6.21
N LEU A 133 12.29 1.41 6.55
CA LEU A 133 11.61 2.46 5.78
C LEU A 133 12.41 3.77 5.84
N ASN A 134 13.55 3.78 5.14
CA ASN A 134 14.43 4.93 4.99
C ASN A 134 14.24 5.52 3.60
N ASN A 135 14.30 6.86 3.47
CA ASN A 135 14.39 7.53 2.17
C ASN A 135 15.86 7.69 1.73
N LEU A 136 16.10 8.22 0.53
CA LEU A 136 17.44 8.44 -0.02
C LEU A 136 18.33 9.37 0.82
N ASN A 137 17.76 10.33 1.56
CA ASN A 137 18.55 11.19 2.44
C ASN A 137 19.08 10.42 3.67
N GLN A 138 18.35 9.40 4.11
CA GLN A 138 18.71 8.58 5.26
C GLN A 138 19.59 7.38 4.87
N ASP A 139 19.33 6.79 3.71
CA ASP A 139 20.14 5.72 3.11
C ASP A 139 20.32 6.01 1.61
N PRO A 140 21.43 6.64 1.20
CA PRO A 140 21.68 6.99 -0.20
C PRO A 140 21.85 5.79 -1.14
N VAL A 141 22.03 4.58 -0.62
CA VAL A 141 22.32 3.38 -1.43
C VAL A 141 21.07 2.51 -1.58
N ASN A 142 20.31 2.33 -0.49
CA ASN A 142 19.14 1.43 -0.47
C ASN A 142 17.84 2.14 -0.08
N GLY A 143 17.85 3.47 0.04
CA GLY A 143 16.68 4.25 0.42
C GLY A 143 15.56 4.17 -0.60
N LEU A 144 14.34 4.11 -0.11
CA LEU A 144 13.14 4.15 -0.94
C LEU A 144 12.92 5.55 -1.51
N SER A 145 12.62 5.63 -2.79
CA SER A 145 12.19 6.86 -3.46
C SER A 145 11.11 6.60 -4.51
N PHE A 146 10.35 7.63 -4.84
CA PHE A 146 9.30 7.60 -5.83
C PHE A 146 9.48 8.71 -6.87
N ASP A 147 9.31 8.31 -8.13
CA ASP A 147 9.19 9.22 -9.27
C ASP A 147 7.79 9.16 -9.86
N PHE A 148 7.11 10.30 -9.88
CA PHE A 148 5.83 10.47 -10.55
C PHE A 148 6.03 11.27 -11.82
N ILE A 149 6.21 10.55 -12.93
CA ILE A 149 6.54 11.14 -14.23
C ILE A 149 5.58 10.67 -15.31
N THR A 150 5.61 11.34 -16.46
CA THR A 150 4.80 11.01 -17.63
C THR A 150 5.56 11.29 -18.91
N ASP A 151 5.33 10.45 -19.90
CA ASP A 151 5.78 10.56 -21.28
C ASP A 151 4.63 10.96 -22.24
N ARG A 152 3.41 11.12 -21.71
CA ARG A 152 2.18 11.26 -22.48
C ARG A 152 1.33 12.45 -22.04
N ASN A 153 0.49 12.91 -22.96
CA ASN A 153 -0.31 14.12 -22.79
C ASN A 153 -1.49 13.88 -21.85
N VAL A 154 -1.49 14.56 -20.70
CA VAL A 154 -2.61 14.50 -19.74
C VAL A 154 -3.94 14.98 -20.33
N ASN A 155 -3.93 15.80 -21.40
CA ASN A 155 -5.15 16.38 -21.97
C ASN A 155 -6.02 15.37 -22.73
N ASP A 156 -5.43 14.27 -23.19
CA ASP A 156 -6.13 13.22 -23.95
C ASP A 156 -6.13 11.88 -23.22
N HIS A 157 -6.04 11.90 -21.89
CA HIS A 157 -5.93 10.71 -21.05
C HIS A 157 -4.74 9.83 -21.43
N PHE A 158 -3.59 10.48 -21.66
CA PHE A 158 -2.31 9.83 -21.91
C PHE A 158 -2.28 8.96 -23.18
N VAL A 159 -3.07 9.32 -24.19
CA VAL A 159 -3.09 8.63 -25.48
C VAL A 159 -1.90 9.06 -26.34
N THR A 160 -1.65 10.37 -26.44
CA THR A 160 -0.58 10.90 -27.30
C THR A 160 0.74 11.00 -26.55
N LYS A 161 1.81 10.45 -27.14
CA LYS A 161 3.19 10.57 -26.64
C LYS A 161 3.71 12.01 -26.79
N LEU A 162 4.36 12.52 -25.76
CA LEU A 162 5.02 13.83 -25.78
C LEU A 162 6.30 13.76 -26.62
N ALA A 163 6.49 14.74 -27.51
CA ALA A 163 7.67 14.78 -28.36
C ALA A 163 8.93 14.96 -27.50
N GLY A 164 9.94 14.10 -27.72
CA GLY A 164 11.22 14.17 -27.00
C GLY A 164 11.23 13.46 -25.64
N HIS A 165 10.16 12.77 -25.24
CA HIS A 165 10.13 11.94 -24.04
C HIS A 165 10.34 10.46 -24.38
N GLU A 166 11.16 9.75 -23.58
CA GLU A 166 11.27 8.30 -23.61
C GLU A 166 10.01 7.67 -23.00
N ASP A 167 9.73 6.40 -23.33
CA ASP A 167 8.58 5.70 -22.75
C ASP A 167 8.80 5.53 -21.24
N VAL A 168 7.82 5.96 -20.45
CA VAL A 168 7.85 5.84 -19.00
C VAL A 168 7.11 4.58 -18.61
N PHE A 169 7.84 3.61 -18.08
CA PHE A 169 7.28 2.39 -17.51
C PHE A 169 7.17 2.53 -15.99
N THR A 170 6.08 2.02 -15.44
CA THR A 170 5.97 1.79 -14.00
C THR A 170 6.86 0.61 -13.65
N GLY A 171 7.68 0.75 -12.61
CA GLY A 171 8.57 -0.31 -12.18
C GLY A 171 9.48 0.09 -11.02
N HIS A 172 10.30 -0.86 -10.62
CA HIS A 172 11.25 -0.75 -9.53
C HIS A 172 12.70 -0.93 -10.02
N ASN A 173 13.60 -0.09 -9.52
CA ASN A 173 15.04 -0.20 -9.73
C ASN A 173 15.80 0.15 -8.45
N CYS A 174 16.28 -0.85 -7.71
CA CYS A 174 17.12 -0.70 -6.50
C CYS A 174 16.59 0.35 -5.49
N GLY A 175 15.33 0.26 -5.09
CA GLY A 175 14.69 1.20 -4.16
C GLY A 175 14.13 2.47 -4.78
N HIS A 176 14.38 2.70 -6.07
CA HIS A 176 13.74 3.76 -6.83
C HIS A 176 12.51 3.21 -7.56
N ILE A 177 11.32 3.66 -7.17
CA ILE A 177 10.04 3.23 -7.76
C ILE A 177 9.52 4.35 -8.68
N THR A 178 9.42 4.07 -9.97
CA THR A 178 8.79 4.98 -10.92
C THR A 178 7.34 4.54 -11.12
N ILE A 179 6.38 5.47 -10.98
CA ILE A 179 4.98 5.23 -11.33
C ILE A 179 4.54 6.25 -12.38
N ASN A 180 4.10 5.75 -13.53
CA ASN A 180 3.59 6.61 -14.60
C ASN A 180 2.33 7.35 -14.11
N LEU A 181 2.29 8.68 -14.29
CA LEU A 181 1.17 9.53 -13.88
C LEU A 181 -0.18 9.07 -14.48
N ALA A 182 -0.15 8.41 -15.64
CA ALA A 182 -1.32 7.81 -16.26
C ALA A 182 -2.06 6.82 -15.34
N GLU A 183 -1.37 6.15 -14.41
CA GLU A 183 -2.01 5.24 -13.45
C GLU A 183 -2.99 5.96 -12.50
N ALA A 184 -2.81 7.26 -12.29
CA ALA A 184 -3.71 8.07 -11.48
C ALA A 184 -4.94 8.58 -12.24
N ASP A 185 -4.98 8.44 -13.57
CA ASP A 185 -6.13 8.79 -14.41
C ASP A 185 -7.05 7.59 -14.59
N ASP A 186 -8.34 7.74 -14.24
CA ASP A 186 -9.30 6.64 -14.24
C ASP A 186 -9.58 6.10 -15.65
N ILE A 187 -9.55 6.95 -16.67
CA ILE A 187 -9.79 6.57 -18.06
C ILE A 187 -8.59 5.80 -18.58
N ALA A 188 -7.39 6.36 -18.45
CA ALA A 188 -6.15 5.71 -18.86
C ALA A 188 -5.99 4.35 -18.15
N ARG A 189 -6.17 4.31 -16.82
CA ARG A 189 -6.07 3.08 -16.04
C ARG A 189 -7.11 2.03 -16.44
N SER A 190 -8.35 2.42 -16.74
CA SER A 190 -9.37 1.50 -17.23
C SER A 190 -9.03 0.92 -18.61
N HIS A 191 -8.45 1.73 -19.51
CA HIS A 191 -7.96 1.26 -20.81
C HIS A 191 -6.82 0.24 -20.65
N THR A 192 -5.82 0.55 -19.82
CA THR A 192 -4.71 -0.38 -19.53
C THR A 192 -5.22 -1.67 -18.89
N LYS A 193 -6.10 -1.57 -17.89
CA LYS A 193 -6.73 -2.73 -17.25
C LYS A 193 -7.39 -3.66 -18.27
N HIS A 194 -8.14 -3.11 -19.21
CA HIS A 194 -8.79 -3.90 -20.26
C HIS A 194 -7.80 -4.48 -21.26
N ALA A 195 -6.82 -3.69 -21.70
CA ALA A 195 -5.81 -4.10 -22.66
C ALA A 195 -4.92 -5.24 -22.13
N MET A 196 -4.63 -5.23 -20.83
CA MET A 196 -3.81 -6.25 -20.15
C MET A 196 -4.64 -7.41 -19.61
N GLY A 197 -5.97 -7.41 -19.79
CA GLY A 197 -6.84 -8.49 -19.30
C GLY A 197 -6.95 -8.57 -17.77
N GLU A 198 -6.58 -7.50 -17.05
CA GLU A 198 -6.51 -7.50 -15.60
C GLU A 198 -7.89 -7.39 -14.94
N ARG A 199 -8.15 -8.22 -13.94
CA ARG A 199 -9.41 -8.21 -13.19
C ARG A 199 -9.45 -7.10 -12.14
N TYR A 200 -8.29 -6.71 -11.63
CA TYR A 200 -8.13 -5.73 -10.55
C TYR A 200 -6.90 -4.86 -10.85
N ARG A 201 -7.14 -3.57 -11.14
CA ARG A 201 -6.08 -2.56 -11.35
C ARG A 201 -6.45 -1.32 -10.54
N THR A 202 -5.73 -1.08 -9.44
CA THR A 202 -5.91 0.12 -8.62
C THR A 202 -4.57 0.77 -8.40
N LEU A 203 -4.58 2.10 -8.26
CA LEU A 203 -3.33 2.84 -8.06
C LEU A 203 -2.58 2.37 -6.81
N LEU A 204 -3.29 2.18 -5.70
CA LEU A 204 -2.71 1.64 -4.46
C LEU A 204 -2.19 0.20 -4.65
N GLY A 205 -2.83 -0.60 -5.51
CA GLY A 205 -2.35 -1.92 -5.89
C GLY A 205 -0.95 -1.88 -6.49
N HIS A 206 -0.70 -0.97 -7.46
CA HIS A 206 0.63 -0.84 -8.06
C HIS A 206 1.68 -0.39 -7.06
N PHE A 207 1.38 0.61 -6.21
CA PHE A 207 2.31 0.98 -5.14
C PHE A 207 2.71 -0.23 -4.30
N ARG A 208 1.74 -1.06 -3.91
CA ARG A 208 2.01 -2.26 -3.10
C ARG A 208 2.82 -3.31 -3.87
N HIS A 209 2.57 -3.48 -5.17
CA HIS A 209 3.33 -4.39 -6.03
C HIS A 209 4.79 -3.95 -6.12
N GLU A 210 5.05 -2.69 -6.51
CA GLU A 210 6.42 -2.16 -6.62
C GLU A 210 7.16 -2.16 -5.28
N LEU A 211 6.44 -1.90 -4.18
CA LEU A 211 6.99 -2.06 -2.83
C LEU A 211 7.35 -3.51 -2.53
N GLY A 212 6.65 -4.49 -3.10
CA GLY A 212 6.99 -5.91 -3.01
C GLY A 212 8.38 -6.20 -3.58
N HIS A 213 8.68 -5.66 -4.76
CA HIS A 213 10.02 -5.74 -5.37
C HIS A 213 11.08 -5.11 -4.48
N TYR A 214 10.83 -3.89 -3.97
CA TYR A 214 11.74 -3.24 -3.02
C TYR A 214 12.01 -4.10 -1.77
N TYR A 215 10.97 -4.69 -1.17
CA TYR A 215 11.13 -5.51 0.03
C TYR A 215 11.68 -6.91 -0.23
N PHE A 216 11.66 -7.39 -1.48
CA PHE A 216 12.45 -8.57 -1.85
C PHE A 216 13.94 -8.29 -1.60
N ASP A 217 14.44 -7.16 -2.09
CA ASP A 217 15.84 -6.77 -1.91
C ASP A 217 16.17 -6.57 -0.42
N GLN A 218 15.31 -5.83 0.28
CA GLN A 218 15.55 -5.50 1.69
C GLN A 218 15.48 -6.70 2.64
N LEU A 219 14.56 -7.65 2.40
CA LEU A 219 14.27 -8.72 3.36
C LEU A 219 14.88 -10.07 2.95
N ILE A 220 15.06 -10.32 1.65
CA ILE A 220 15.38 -11.63 1.09
C ILE A 220 16.72 -11.64 0.36
N ALA A 221 16.88 -10.86 -0.71
CA ALA A 221 18.00 -10.98 -1.64
C ALA A 221 19.37 -10.80 -0.97
N ASN A 222 19.45 -9.91 0.02
CA ASN A 222 20.68 -9.61 0.76
C ASN A 222 21.11 -10.71 1.76
N SER A 223 20.36 -11.82 1.87
CA SER A 223 20.70 -12.96 2.73
C SER A 223 20.67 -14.26 1.93
N PRO A 224 21.82 -14.93 1.69
CA PRO A 224 21.87 -16.17 0.91
C PRO A 224 20.96 -17.28 1.45
N GLU A 225 20.81 -17.37 2.78
CA GLU A 225 19.93 -18.34 3.43
C GLU A 225 18.45 -18.04 3.15
N LYS A 226 18.03 -16.78 3.34
CA LYS A 226 16.63 -16.37 3.09
C LYS A 226 16.28 -16.47 1.61
N HIS A 227 17.20 -16.08 0.73
CA HIS A 227 17.04 -16.18 -0.72
C HIS A 227 16.89 -17.64 -1.16
N ALA A 228 17.78 -18.54 -0.70
CA ALA A 228 17.68 -19.97 -0.99
C ALA A 228 16.39 -20.60 -0.45
N LEU A 229 15.88 -20.13 0.70
CA LEU A 229 14.58 -20.56 1.21
C LEU A 229 13.43 -20.02 0.34
N CYS A 230 13.45 -18.74 -0.03
CA CYS A 230 12.43 -18.12 -0.89
C CYS A 230 12.25 -18.87 -2.21
N LYS A 231 13.37 -19.28 -2.83
CA LYS A 231 13.35 -20.08 -4.07
C LYS A 231 12.56 -21.38 -3.96
N GLN A 232 12.48 -21.97 -2.78
CA GLN A 232 11.69 -23.20 -2.57
C GLN A 232 10.18 -22.94 -2.61
N TYR A 233 9.72 -21.73 -2.27
CA TYR A 233 8.30 -21.38 -2.22
C TYR A 233 7.80 -20.66 -3.46
N PHE A 234 8.62 -19.78 -4.05
CA PHE A 234 8.25 -18.93 -5.18
C PHE A 234 8.87 -19.39 -6.52
N GLY A 235 9.95 -20.16 -6.47
CA GLY A 235 10.73 -20.54 -7.66
C GLY A 235 12.02 -19.73 -7.82
N ASP A 236 12.78 -20.02 -8.87
CA ASP A 236 14.08 -19.40 -9.11
C ASP A 236 13.94 -18.02 -9.78
N ASP A 237 14.19 -16.95 -9.04
CA ASP A 237 14.19 -15.57 -9.53
C ASP A 237 15.40 -15.22 -10.42
N ALA A 238 16.37 -16.14 -10.60
CA ALA A 238 17.49 -15.97 -11.53
C ALA A 238 17.16 -16.36 -12.98
N LEU A 239 15.92 -16.77 -13.25
CA LEU A 239 15.43 -16.98 -14.62
C LEU A 239 15.48 -15.67 -15.42
N ASP A 240 15.63 -15.77 -16.73
CA ASP A 240 15.65 -14.56 -17.58
C ASP A 240 14.27 -13.91 -17.59
N TYR A 241 14.21 -12.71 -17.02
CA TYR A 241 12.96 -11.97 -16.87
C TYR A 241 12.29 -11.67 -18.21
N GLN A 242 13.07 -11.27 -19.22
CA GLN A 242 12.53 -10.87 -20.52
C GLN A 242 12.01 -12.10 -21.28
N GLU A 243 12.73 -13.22 -21.23
CA GLU A 243 12.27 -14.47 -21.81
C GLU A 243 10.97 -14.94 -21.16
N ALA A 244 10.88 -14.86 -19.83
CA ALA A 244 9.68 -15.25 -19.08
C ALA A 244 8.47 -14.34 -19.42
N LEU A 245 8.69 -13.03 -19.54
CA LEU A 245 7.70 -12.05 -19.98
C LEU A 245 7.18 -12.35 -21.39
N ASP A 246 8.09 -12.60 -22.33
CA ASP A 246 7.76 -12.92 -23.73
C ASP A 246 6.93 -14.22 -23.82
N ILE A 247 7.31 -15.25 -23.04
CA ILE A 247 6.56 -16.51 -22.94
C ILE A 247 5.16 -16.26 -22.39
N HIS A 248 5.03 -15.47 -21.32
CA HIS A 248 3.75 -15.18 -20.69
C HIS A 248 2.79 -14.46 -21.66
N TYR A 249 3.22 -13.40 -22.34
CA TYR A 249 2.34 -12.70 -23.29
C TYR A 249 2.03 -13.51 -24.55
N LYS A 250 2.91 -14.44 -24.93
CA LYS A 250 2.67 -15.32 -26.09
C LYS A 250 1.70 -16.46 -25.77
N ASN A 251 1.83 -17.08 -24.60
CA ASN A 251 1.13 -18.31 -24.26
C ASN A 251 -0.01 -18.12 -23.24
N GLY A 252 -0.02 -16.98 -22.53
CA GLY A 252 -0.87 -16.75 -21.36
C GLY A 252 -0.44 -17.53 -20.13
N ALA A 253 -1.18 -17.36 -19.04
CA ALA A 253 -0.99 -18.16 -17.83
C ALA A 253 -1.41 -19.63 -18.06
N PRO A 254 -0.76 -20.60 -17.39
CA PRO A 254 -1.17 -22.00 -17.42
C PRO A 254 -2.63 -22.19 -16.98
N ALA A 255 -3.37 -23.13 -17.57
CA ALA A 255 -4.81 -23.30 -17.30
C ALA A 255 -5.14 -23.54 -15.80
N ASN A 256 -4.22 -24.16 -15.05
CA ASN A 256 -4.35 -24.44 -13.63
C ASN A 256 -3.62 -23.42 -12.73
N TRP A 257 -3.31 -22.22 -13.22
CA TRP A 257 -2.59 -21.19 -12.46
C TRP A 257 -3.22 -20.90 -11.09
N HIS A 258 -4.56 -20.86 -11.05
CA HIS A 258 -5.36 -20.53 -9.88
C HIS A 258 -5.20 -21.52 -8.72
N GLU A 259 -4.62 -22.69 -8.96
CA GLU A 259 -4.28 -23.67 -7.92
C GLU A 259 -3.10 -23.20 -7.06
N ASN A 260 -2.14 -22.47 -7.65
CA ASN A 260 -0.83 -22.19 -7.05
C ASN A 260 -0.46 -20.70 -6.96
N PHE A 261 -1.11 -19.85 -7.73
CA PHE A 261 -0.77 -18.43 -7.88
C PHE A 261 -1.96 -17.54 -7.56
N ILE A 262 -1.70 -16.38 -6.96
CA ILE A 262 -2.75 -15.42 -6.58
C ILE A 262 -3.34 -14.72 -7.80
N SER A 263 -2.56 -14.52 -8.87
CA SER A 263 -2.97 -13.89 -10.12
C SER A 263 -2.34 -14.62 -11.32
N GLU A 264 -2.86 -14.35 -12.52
CA GLU A 264 -2.26 -14.85 -13.76
C GLU A 264 -0.84 -14.29 -13.95
N TYR A 265 -0.66 -13.01 -13.65
CA TYR A 265 0.63 -12.33 -13.80
C TYR A 265 1.70 -12.88 -12.84
N ALA A 266 1.31 -13.35 -11.64
CA ALA A 266 2.21 -14.05 -10.73
C ALA A 266 2.85 -15.32 -11.35
N THR A 267 2.26 -15.89 -12.42
CA THR A 267 2.88 -17.02 -13.14
C THR A 267 4.03 -16.60 -14.06
N MET A 268 4.16 -15.31 -14.36
CA MET A 268 5.10 -14.78 -15.34
C MET A 268 6.54 -14.99 -14.88
N HIS A 269 6.85 -14.69 -13.62
CA HIS A 269 8.20 -14.85 -13.07
C HIS A 269 8.15 -15.01 -11.54
N PRO A 270 9.05 -15.80 -10.91
CA PRO A 270 9.07 -15.95 -9.44
C PRO A 270 9.20 -14.64 -8.65
N PHE A 271 9.93 -13.66 -9.21
CA PHE A 271 10.02 -12.31 -8.65
C PHE A 271 8.66 -11.59 -8.61
N GLU A 272 7.81 -11.85 -9.61
CA GLU A 272 6.48 -11.25 -9.74
C GLU A 272 5.46 -11.97 -8.86
N ASP A 273 5.59 -13.29 -8.71
CA ASP A 273 4.82 -14.06 -7.72
C ASP A 273 5.06 -13.53 -6.30
N TRP A 274 6.31 -13.19 -5.97
CA TRP A 274 6.65 -12.51 -4.71
C TRP A 274 5.93 -11.16 -4.59
N ALA A 275 6.07 -10.28 -5.58
CA ALA A 275 5.51 -8.93 -5.53
C ALA A 275 3.98 -8.92 -5.48
N GLU A 276 3.33 -9.78 -6.26
CA GLU A 276 1.88 -9.98 -6.23
C GLU A 276 1.42 -10.52 -4.87
N THR A 277 2.11 -11.53 -4.33
CA THR A 277 1.78 -12.08 -3.00
C THR A 277 1.97 -11.03 -1.91
N TRP A 278 3.03 -10.23 -1.97
CA TRP A 278 3.26 -9.10 -1.06
C TRP A 278 2.14 -8.06 -1.14
N ALA A 279 1.75 -7.68 -2.36
CA ALA A 279 0.69 -6.70 -2.56
C ALA A 279 -0.66 -7.17 -1.98
N HIS A 280 -0.95 -8.46 -2.16
CA HIS A 280 -2.11 -9.11 -1.57
C HIS A 280 -2.03 -9.21 -0.04
N TYR A 281 -0.87 -9.51 0.53
CA TYR A 281 -0.67 -9.47 1.97
C TYR A 281 -1.01 -8.08 2.54
N MET A 282 -0.48 -7.00 1.96
CA MET A 282 -0.82 -5.63 2.37
C MET A 282 -2.31 -5.32 2.20
N HIS A 283 -2.93 -5.77 1.10
CA HIS A 283 -4.37 -5.62 0.87
C HIS A 283 -5.20 -6.24 1.99
N ILE A 284 -4.87 -7.48 2.37
CA ILE A 284 -5.57 -8.23 3.43
C ILE A 284 -5.44 -7.49 4.75
N ILE A 285 -4.22 -7.13 5.15
CA ILE A 285 -3.95 -6.47 6.43
C ILE A 285 -4.69 -5.13 6.53
N ASP A 286 -4.63 -4.29 5.49
CA ASP A 286 -5.25 -2.96 5.52
C ASP A 286 -6.77 -3.01 5.56
N THR A 287 -7.35 -3.98 4.86
CA THR A 287 -8.80 -4.13 4.77
C THR A 287 -9.35 -4.73 6.07
N LEU A 288 -8.67 -5.72 6.66
CA LEU A 288 -9.02 -6.24 7.99
C LEU A 288 -8.84 -5.20 9.09
N GLU A 289 -7.81 -4.35 9.02
CA GLU A 289 -7.66 -3.21 9.94
C GLU A 289 -8.87 -2.27 9.84
N THR A 290 -9.33 -1.99 8.62
CA THR A 290 -10.52 -1.17 8.39
C THR A 290 -11.77 -1.81 8.98
N ALA A 291 -11.99 -3.11 8.71
CA ALA A 291 -13.13 -3.85 9.26
C ALA A 291 -13.15 -3.80 10.79
N LYS A 292 -11.99 -4.04 11.42
CA LYS A 292 -11.81 -3.98 12.87
C LYS A 292 -12.08 -2.58 13.43
N ASN A 293 -11.67 -1.52 12.74
CA ASN A 293 -11.92 -0.14 13.17
C ASN A 293 -13.42 0.20 13.28
N PHE A 294 -14.27 -0.46 12.50
CA PHE A 294 -15.73 -0.31 12.52
C PHE A 294 -16.45 -1.44 13.27
N SER A 295 -15.73 -2.32 13.95
CA SER A 295 -16.29 -3.50 14.62
C SER A 295 -17.13 -4.39 13.70
N ILE A 296 -16.81 -4.45 12.41
CA ILE A 296 -17.51 -5.30 11.45
C ILE A 296 -16.98 -6.72 11.64
N THR A 297 -17.76 -7.60 12.27
CA THR A 297 -17.43 -9.01 12.47
C THR A 297 -17.94 -9.86 11.29
N GLY A 298 -17.10 -10.78 10.81
CA GLY A 298 -17.30 -11.48 9.54
C GLY A 298 -18.02 -12.82 9.60
N SER A 299 -18.71 -13.18 10.68
CA SER A 299 -19.20 -14.56 10.84
C SER A 299 -20.36 -14.86 9.88
N ILE A 300 -20.09 -15.70 8.86
CA ILE A 300 -21.09 -16.22 7.91
C ILE A 300 -21.52 -17.66 8.29
N THR A 301 -20.85 -18.31 9.23
CA THR A 301 -21.26 -19.65 9.71
C THR A 301 -22.50 -19.52 10.59
N GLY A 302 -23.66 -19.59 9.97
CA GLY A 302 -24.95 -19.69 10.63
C GLY A 302 -25.09 -21.02 11.37
N SER A 303 -24.62 -21.07 12.61
CA SER A 303 -25.09 -22.05 13.57
C SER A 303 -26.27 -21.44 14.32
N GLU A 304 -27.50 -21.81 13.94
CA GLU A 304 -28.75 -21.57 14.70
C GLU A 304 -28.78 -22.42 15.99
N TYR A 305 -27.72 -22.37 16.78
CA TYR A 305 -27.76 -22.80 18.16
C TYR A 305 -27.79 -21.53 19.00
N GLU A 306 -28.74 -21.45 19.94
CA GLU A 306 -28.83 -20.39 20.93
C GLU A 306 -27.43 -20.07 21.46
N ILE A 307 -26.86 -18.97 20.96
CA ILE A 307 -25.52 -18.53 21.32
C ILE A 307 -25.69 -17.90 22.71
N ASP A 308 -25.40 -18.70 23.74
CA ASP A 308 -24.95 -18.20 25.04
C ASP A 308 -23.94 -17.06 24.76
N GLU A 309 -23.98 -15.94 25.50
CA GLU A 309 -23.27 -14.66 25.24
C GLU A 309 -21.72 -14.71 25.05
N ALA A 310 -21.14 -15.88 24.81
CA ALA A 310 -19.72 -16.17 24.74
C ALA A 310 -19.15 -16.48 23.35
N ASP A 311 -19.94 -16.69 22.29
CA ASP A 311 -19.43 -17.13 20.97
C ASP A 311 -19.73 -16.16 19.80
N GLU A 312 -19.73 -14.86 20.09
CA GLU A 312 -19.46 -13.87 19.04
C GLU A 312 -18.07 -14.17 18.45
N LEU A 313 -17.96 -14.23 17.12
CA LEU A 313 -16.66 -14.14 16.43
C LEU A 313 -16.02 -12.79 16.79
N ARG A 314 -15.34 -12.75 17.93
CA ARG A 314 -14.53 -11.64 18.36
C ARG A 314 -13.31 -11.67 17.46
N LEU A 315 -13.37 -10.92 16.34
CA LEU A 315 -12.16 -10.40 15.72
C LEU A 315 -11.29 -9.91 16.87
N PRO A 316 -10.08 -10.46 17.10
CA PRO A 316 -9.46 -10.32 18.40
C PRO A 316 -9.23 -8.84 18.62
N GLN A 317 -10.03 -8.24 19.50
CA GLN A 317 -10.05 -6.79 19.69
C GLN A 317 -8.65 -6.32 20.17
N ASN A 318 -7.85 -7.26 20.71
CA ASN A 318 -6.47 -7.10 21.13
C ASN A 318 -5.38 -7.66 20.18
N SER A 319 -5.70 -8.38 19.08
CA SER A 319 -4.67 -8.73 18.09
C SER A 319 -4.53 -7.56 17.12
N HIS A 320 -3.46 -6.79 17.21
CA HIS A 320 -3.14 -5.93 16.10
C HIS A 320 -2.59 -6.85 15.01
N TYR A 321 -3.21 -6.85 13.83
CA TYR A 321 -2.78 -7.67 12.68
C TYR A 321 -1.30 -7.45 12.31
N PHE A 322 -0.74 -6.34 12.77
CA PHE A 322 0.65 -5.94 12.63
C PHE A 322 1.62 -6.58 13.66
N TYR A 323 1.13 -7.25 14.70
CA TYR A 323 2.00 -7.94 15.66
C TYR A 323 2.31 -9.34 15.16
N GLY A 324 3.61 -9.67 15.09
CA GLY A 324 4.09 -11.00 14.71
C GLY A 324 3.73 -12.14 15.68
N GLN A 325 2.99 -11.88 16.77
CA GLN A 325 2.41 -12.93 17.63
C GLN A 325 1.05 -13.43 17.12
N THR A 326 0.38 -12.67 16.25
CA THR A 326 -0.87 -13.09 15.63
C THR A 326 -0.58 -14.20 14.63
N SER A 327 -1.29 -15.33 14.73
CA SER A 327 -1.15 -16.40 13.75
C SER A 327 -1.65 -15.92 12.38
N ILE A 328 -0.79 -15.97 11.37
CA ILE A 328 -1.17 -15.66 9.98
C ILE A 328 -2.37 -16.49 9.52
N THR A 329 -2.49 -17.74 9.97
CA THR A 329 -3.67 -18.58 9.68
C THR A 329 -4.95 -17.90 10.13
N SER A 330 -4.99 -17.34 11.35
CA SER A 330 -6.15 -16.62 11.86
C SER A 330 -6.46 -15.34 11.07
N ILE A 331 -5.43 -14.65 10.57
CA ILE A 331 -5.59 -13.49 9.69
C ILE A 331 -6.24 -13.92 8.37
N LEU A 332 -5.72 -14.98 7.74
CA LEU A 332 -6.22 -15.48 6.47
C LEU A 332 -7.62 -16.10 6.58
N ASP A 333 -7.94 -16.76 7.69
CA ASP A 333 -9.30 -17.26 7.96
C ASP A 333 -10.29 -16.09 8.07
N SER A 334 -9.95 -15.08 8.88
CA SER A 334 -10.76 -13.85 9.01
C SER A 334 -10.94 -13.14 7.67
N TRP A 335 -9.90 -13.10 6.85
CA TRP A 335 -9.96 -12.50 5.53
C TRP A 335 -10.91 -13.23 4.59
N MET A 336 -10.88 -14.55 4.57
CA MET A 336 -11.75 -15.35 3.71
C MET A 336 -13.22 -15.05 3.98
N GLU A 337 -13.61 -15.04 5.25
CA GLU A 337 -14.97 -14.69 5.66
C GLU A 337 -15.33 -13.25 5.27
N PHE A 338 -14.46 -12.28 5.60
CA PHE A 338 -14.71 -10.88 5.31
C PHE A 338 -14.78 -10.59 3.81
N SER A 339 -13.96 -11.25 2.99
CA SER A 339 -13.93 -11.07 1.53
C SER A 339 -15.27 -11.47 0.88
N ILE A 340 -15.96 -12.48 1.42
CA ILE A 340 -17.29 -12.89 0.95
C ILE A 340 -18.31 -11.78 1.23
N ILE A 341 -18.28 -11.18 2.43
CA ILE A 341 -19.14 -10.05 2.79
C ILE A 341 -18.84 -8.88 1.87
N LEU A 342 -17.57 -8.51 1.72
CA LEU A 342 -17.12 -7.40 0.88
C LEU A 342 -17.59 -7.56 -0.58
N ASN A 343 -17.41 -8.74 -1.16
CA ASN A 343 -17.89 -9.04 -2.51
C ASN A 343 -19.41 -8.99 -2.59
N SER A 344 -20.12 -9.48 -1.58
CA SER A 344 -21.58 -9.46 -1.55
C SER A 344 -22.15 -8.05 -1.41
N LEU A 345 -21.51 -7.17 -0.63
CA LEU A 345 -21.85 -5.75 -0.54
C LEU A 345 -21.67 -5.06 -1.89
N ASN A 346 -20.54 -5.32 -2.57
CA ASN A 346 -20.30 -4.80 -3.91
C ASN A 346 -21.36 -5.26 -4.92
N ARG A 347 -21.66 -6.56 -4.96
CA ARG A 347 -22.72 -7.10 -5.84
C ARG A 347 -24.09 -6.50 -5.54
N SER A 348 -24.41 -6.26 -4.27
CA SER A 348 -25.66 -5.61 -3.85
C SER A 348 -25.76 -4.17 -4.33
N MET A 349 -24.62 -3.50 -4.50
CA MET A 349 -24.52 -2.15 -5.07
C MET A 349 -24.41 -2.16 -6.61
N GLY A 350 -24.46 -3.33 -7.26
CA GLY A 350 -24.29 -3.47 -8.71
C GLY A 350 -22.85 -3.35 -9.20
N LEU A 351 -21.87 -3.48 -8.31
CA LEU A 351 -20.44 -3.46 -8.61
C LEU A 351 -19.89 -4.89 -8.75
N ALA A 352 -18.76 -5.02 -9.46
CA ALA A 352 -18.00 -6.26 -9.49
C ALA A 352 -17.42 -6.60 -8.11
N ASP A 353 -17.08 -7.87 -7.91
CA ASP A 353 -16.39 -8.35 -6.72
C ASP A 353 -15.16 -7.47 -6.43
N ALA A 354 -15.06 -6.97 -5.20
CA ALA A 354 -13.95 -6.11 -4.76
C ALA A 354 -12.64 -6.89 -4.68
N TYR A 355 -12.75 -8.17 -4.31
CA TYR A 355 -11.64 -9.11 -4.18
C TYR A 355 -12.00 -10.43 -4.89
N PRO A 356 -11.82 -10.51 -6.22
CA PRO A 356 -12.18 -11.67 -7.03
C PRO A 356 -11.10 -12.77 -7.02
N PHE A 357 -10.38 -12.95 -5.91
CA PHE A 357 -9.24 -13.85 -5.79
C PHE A 357 -9.52 -14.99 -4.81
N VAL A 358 -8.88 -16.14 -5.05
CA VAL A 358 -9.05 -17.35 -4.24
C VAL A 358 -7.74 -17.65 -3.53
N LEU A 359 -7.80 -17.81 -2.20
CA LEU A 359 -6.63 -18.18 -1.41
C LEU A 359 -6.56 -19.71 -1.25
N THR A 360 -6.03 -20.39 -2.26
CA THR A 360 -5.73 -21.83 -2.17
C THR A 360 -4.65 -22.10 -1.11
N GLN A 361 -4.46 -23.36 -0.73
CA GLN A 361 -3.43 -23.70 0.26
C GLN A 361 -2.02 -23.25 -0.16
N ALA A 362 -1.68 -23.36 -1.45
CA ALA A 362 -0.39 -22.90 -1.97
C ALA A 362 -0.23 -21.38 -1.82
N VAL A 363 -1.25 -20.60 -2.19
CA VAL A 363 -1.25 -19.14 -2.02
C VAL A 363 -1.18 -18.75 -0.54
N ARG A 364 -1.90 -19.45 0.33
CA ARG A 364 -1.85 -19.24 1.79
C ARG A 364 -0.45 -19.47 2.35
N THR A 365 0.25 -20.51 1.89
CA THR A 365 1.64 -20.78 2.28
C THR A 365 2.59 -19.68 1.82
N LYS A 366 2.39 -19.11 0.63
CA LYS A 366 3.17 -17.95 0.16
C LYS A 366 2.87 -16.68 0.98
N LEU A 367 1.61 -16.41 1.32
CA LEU A 367 1.22 -15.32 2.22
C LEU A 367 1.81 -15.49 3.63
N GLU A 368 1.88 -16.73 4.13
CA GLU A 368 2.58 -17.09 5.36
C GLU A 368 4.08 -16.80 5.26
N PHE A 369 4.71 -17.10 4.13
CA PHE A 369 6.12 -16.74 3.89
C PHE A 369 6.32 -15.22 4.02
N ILE A 370 5.50 -14.41 3.35
CA ILE A 370 5.57 -12.93 3.44
C ILE A 370 5.43 -12.46 4.89
N HIS A 371 4.43 -12.99 5.63
CA HIS A 371 4.21 -12.64 7.03
C HIS A 371 5.45 -12.92 7.89
N HIS A 372 6.04 -14.13 7.75
CA HIS A 372 7.23 -14.49 8.51
C HIS A 372 8.48 -13.73 8.05
N ALA A 373 8.61 -13.37 6.77
CA ALA A 373 9.68 -12.51 6.28
C ALA A 373 9.63 -11.13 6.95
N ILE A 374 8.46 -10.49 6.97
CA ILE A 374 8.20 -9.19 7.61
C ILE A 374 8.54 -9.23 9.10
N HIS A 375 8.19 -10.31 9.80
CA HIS A 375 8.42 -10.43 11.23
C HIS A 375 9.76 -11.08 11.62
N ASN A 376 10.66 -11.31 10.64
CA ASN A 376 11.95 -11.97 10.81
C ASN A 376 11.84 -13.34 11.52
N ARG A 377 10.89 -14.15 11.07
CA ARG A 377 10.53 -15.47 11.62
C ARG A 377 10.50 -16.57 10.55
N LEU A 378 11.26 -16.42 9.47
CA LEU A 378 11.32 -17.43 8.39
C LEU A 378 11.75 -18.83 8.88
N ASN A 379 12.39 -18.93 10.04
CA ASN A 379 12.69 -20.20 10.70
C ASN A 379 11.43 -20.98 11.14
N LEU A 380 10.25 -20.35 11.16
CA LEU A 380 8.96 -21.01 11.43
C LEU A 380 8.32 -21.61 10.17
N MET A 381 8.87 -21.33 8.98
CA MET A 381 8.33 -21.87 7.75
C MET A 381 8.45 -23.41 7.74
N PRO A 382 7.37 -24.14 7.39
CA PRO A 382 7.42 -25.59 7.32
C PRO A 382 8.30 -26.03 6.17
N LYS A 383 9.19 -27.01 6.40
CA LYS A 383 9.95 -27.63 5.30
C LYS A 383 8.97 -28.15 4.26
N LEU A 384 9.12 -27.71 3.01
CA LEU A 384 8.37 -28.27 1.90
C LEU A 384 8.81 -29.73 1.76
N VAL A 385 7.91 -30.65 2.10
CA VAL A 385 8.10 -32.05 1.76
C VAL A 385 7.92 -32.11 0.26
N ASN A 386 8.99 -32.37 -0.48
CA ASN A 386 8.90 -32.62 -1.92
C ASN A 386 7.96 -33.82 -2.13
N THR A 387 6.68 -33.56 -2.38
CA THR A 387 5.75 -34.55 -2.93
C THR A 387 6.00 -34.64 -4.43
N HIS A 388 7.23 -34.97 -4.80
CA HIS A 388 7.55 -35.56 -6.08
C HIS A 388 8.14 -36.93 -5.79
N THR A 389 7.24 -37.86 -5.50
CA THR A 389 7.49 -39.28 -5.65
C THR A 389 6.44 -39.80 -6.63
N ASP A 390 6.98 -40.34 -7.71
CA ASP A 390 6.42 -41.13 -8.81
C ASP A 390 5.69 -40.40 -9.96
#